data_AF-F3AV20-F1
#
_entry.id   AF-F3AV20-F1
#
_cell.length_a   1.000
_cell.length_b   1.000
_cell.length_c   1.000
_cell.angle_alpha   90.00
_cell.angle_beta   90.00
_cell.angle_gamma   90.00
#
_symmetry.space_group_name_H-M   'P 1'
#
loop_
_entity.id
_entity.type
_entity.pdbx_description
1 polymer ?
#
loop_
_entity_poly.entity_id
_entity_poly.type
_entity_poly.pdbx_seq_one_letter_code
_entity_poly.pdbx_strand_id
1 'polypeptide(L)'
;MSSIRAEMSGDTDELLQRLNRLSHLETRGVLNSIAEGLRTSTVERFTEEKTPEGTSWKPSIRAQEEGGKTLTKTTQLKTSIRSEVSDSGLAVGTNDIRAATHQFGDERTIRAKNKKYLTFKIGGQWKRVASVKVSIPPRPFLGISEEDEQDIKDTLEEIFEE
;
A
#
# COMPACT_ATOMS: atom_id res chain seq x y z
N MET A 1 47.32 0.17 29.31
CA MET A 1 46.12 -0.20 28.52
C MET A 1 45.36 -1.24 29.32
N SER A 2 44.18 -0.92 29.83
CA SER A 2 43.34 -1.91 30.51
C SER A 2 42.40 -2.54 29.49
N SER A 3 42.43 -3.88 29.39
CA SER A 3 41.42 -4.66 28.70
C SER A 3 40.56 -5.39 29.73
N ILE A 4 39.25 -5.42 29.47
CA ILE A 4 38.32 -6.27 30.20
C ILE A 4 38.10 -7.50 29.34
N ARG A 5 38.36 -8.68 29.91
CA ARG A 5 38.01 -9.97 29.32
C ARG A 5 36.75 -10.44 30.02
N ALA A 6 35.65 -10.51 29.29
CA ALA A 6 34.41 -11.11 29.77
C ALA A 6 34.30 -12.52 29.16
N GLU A 7 34.25 -13.54 30.01
CA GLU A 7 33.88 -14.90 29.62
C GLU A 7 32.39 -15.08 29.91
N MET A 8 31.60 -15.34 28.87
CA MET A 8 30.17 -15.57 28.98
C MET A 8 29.96 -17.03 29.41
N SER A 9 29.60 -17.28 30.68
CA SER A 9 29.30 -18.61 31.19
C SER A 9 27.82 -18.93 30.97
N GLY A 10 27.49 -19.66 29.90
CA GLY A 10 26.15 -20.13 29.57
C GLY A 10 26.11 -20.86 28.23
N ASP A 11 24.92 -21.30 27.81
CA ASP A 11 24.63 -21.97 26.52
C ASP A 11 24.77 -20.98 25.33
N THR A 12 25.94 -20.34 25.25
CA THR A 12 26.26 -19.35 24.22
C THR A 12 26.46 -20.01 22.87
N ASP A 13 26.73 -21.30 22.84
CA ASP A 13 26.92 -22.06 21.60
C ASP A 13 25.62 -22.12 20.80
N GLU A 14 24.47 -22.29 21.46
CA GLU A 14 23.16 -22.24 20.78
C GLU A 14 22.87 -20.83 20.25
N LEU A 15 23.15 -19.79 21.05
CA LEU A 15 22.98 -18.40 20.63
C LEU A 15 23.90 -18.05 19.45
N LEU A 16 25.17 -18.47 19.48
CA LEU A 16 26.15 -18.26 18.43
C LEU A 16 25.82 -19.05 17.17
N GLN A 17 25.24 -20.25 17.30
CA GLN A 17 24.72 -21.01 16.16
C GLN A 17 23.52 -20.29 15.52
N ARG A 18 22.58 -19.76 16.32
CA ARG A 18 21.47 -18.95 15.80
C ARG A 18 21.95 -17.65 15.14
N LEU A 19 22.94 -16.97 15.72
CA LEU A 19 23.56 -15.77 15.14
C LEU A 19 24.32 -16.07 13.84
N ASN A 20 25.03 -17.19 13.77
CA ASN A 20 25.69 -17.63 12.54
C ASN A 20 24.67 -18.00 11.44
N ARG A 21 23.56 -18.65 11.79
CA ARG A 21 22.45 -18.87 10.85
C ARG A 21 21.92 -17.55 10.31
N LEU A 22 21.63 -16.59 11.19
CA LEU A 22 21.20 -15.22 10.80
C LEU A 22 22.21 -14.52 9.88
N SER A 23 23.52 -14.75 10.07
CA SER A 23 24.58 -14.17 9.22
C SER A 23 24.66 -14.78 7.81
N HIS A 24 24.08 -15.97 7.61
CA HIS A 24 24.07 -16.71 6.35
C HIS A 24 22.69 -16.79 5.68
N LEU A 25 21.64 -16.22 6.29
CA LEU A 25 20.31 -16.19 5.68
C LEU A 25 20.35 -15.44 4.34
N GLU A 26 19.80 -16.08 3.30
CA GLU A 26 19.44 -15.41 2.04
C GLU A 26 18.22 -14.49 2.25
N THR A 27 18.36 -13.52 3.16
CA THR A 27 17.35 -12.53 3.54
C THR A 27 16.74 -11.82 2.34
N ARG A 28 17.53 -11.64 1.27
CA ARG A 28 17.06 -11.00 0.04
C ARG A 28 15.98 -11.81 -0.67
N GLY A 29 16.08 -13.14 -0.71
CA GLY A 29 15.08 -14.01 -1.34
C GLY A 29 13.74 -13.94 -0.59
N VAL A 30 13.83 -14.02 0.73
CA VAL A 30 12.70 -13.93 1.67
C VAL A 30 11.98 -12.59 1.56
N LEU A 31 12.72 -11.49 1.65
CA LEU A 31 12.18 -10.15 1.53
C LEU A 31 11.53 -9.93 0.16
N ASN A 32 12.04 -10.58 -0.89
CA ASN A 32 11.43 -10.56 -2.22
C ASN A 32 10.10 -11.31 -2.27
N SER A 33 10.02 -12.51 -1.67
CA SER A 33 8.75 -13.24 -1.55
C SER A 33 7.70 -12.43 -0.80
N ILE A 34 8.07 -11.85 0.35
CA ILE A 34 7.17 -10.99 1.14
C ILE A 34 6.74 -9.76 0.32
N ALA A 35 7.68 -9.08 -0.34
CA ALA A 35 7.37 -7.88 -1.12
C ALA A 35 6.42 -8.18 -2.29
N GLU A 36 6.61 -9.30 -2.98
CA GLU A 36 5.70 -9.74 -4.05
C GLU A 36 4.33 -10.16 -3.53
N GLY A 37 4.25 -10.81 -2.35
CA GLY A 37 3.00 -11.13 -1.68
C GLY A 37 2.20 -9.86 -1.36
N LEU A 38 2.83 -8.90 -0.67
CA LEU A 38 2.22 -7.60 -0.36
C LEU A 38 1.80 -6.82 -1.61
N ARG A 39 2.61 -6.86 -2.67
CA ARG A 39 2.26 -6.23 -3.95
C ARG A 39 1.02 -6.90 -4.55
N THR A 40 0.93 -8.22 -4.49
CA THR A 40 -0.19 -9.01 -5.02
C THR A 40 -1.46 -8.71 -4.25
N SER A 41 -1.45 -8.80 -2.92
CA SER A 41 -2.56 -8.41 -2.05
C SER A 41 -3.04 -6.98 -2.31
N THR A 42 -2.12 -6.02 -2.45
CA THR A 42 -2.46 -4.63 -2.81
C THR A 42 -3.18 -4.54 -4.17
N VAL A 43 -2.76 -5.32 -5.16
CA VAL A 43 -3.38 -5.37 -6.49
C VAL A 43 -4.75 -6.06 -6.46
N GLU A 44 -4.92 -7.07 -5.62
CA GLU A 44 -6.18 -7.79 -5.43
C GLU A 44 -7.26 -6.91 -4.80
N ARG A 45 -6.90 -6.01 -3.88
CA ARG A 45 -7.82 -5.00 -3.33
C ARG A 45 -8.53 -4.16 -4.40
N PHE A 46 -7.91 -3.89 -5.54
CA PHE A 46 -8.57 -3.23 -6.68
C PHE A 46 -9.60 -4.13 -7.38
N THR A 47 -9.35 -5.43 -7.39
CA THR A 47 -10.28 -6.42 -7.91
C THR A 47 -11.46 -6.60 -6.95
N GLU A 48 -11.21 -6.64 -5.65
CA GLU A 48 -12.25 -6.83 -4.64
C GLU A 48 -12.98 -5.55 -4.23
N GLU A 49 -12.42 -4.39 -4.57
CA GLU A 49 -12.88 -3.07 -4.13
C GLU A 49 -12.90 -2.95 -2.60
N LYS A 50 -11.84 -3.39 -1.92
CA LYS A 50 -11.72 -3.39 -0.45
C LYS A 50 -10.47 -2.69 0.05
N THR A 51 -10.54 -2.18 1.28
CA THR A 51 -9.39 -1.68 2.03
C THR A 51 -8.54 -2.83 2.59
N PRO A 52 -7.31 -2.57 3.07
CA PRO A 52 -6.51 -3.57 3.79
C PRO A 52 -7.25 -4.19 4.99
N GLU A 53 -8.13 -3.42 5.63
CA GLU A 53 -8.97 -3.88 6.75
C GLU A 53 -10.23 -4.65 6.28
N GLY A 54 -10.33 -4.98 4.99
CA GLY A 54 -11.43 -5.77 4.42
C GLY A 54 -12.73 -4.99 4.17
N THR A 55 -12.76 -3.67 4.41
CA THR A 55 -13.96 -2.86 4.21
C THR A 55 -14.13 -2.46 2.74
N SER A 56 -15.32 -2.61 2.15
CA SER A 56 -15.54 -2.19 0.76
C SER A 56 -15.37 -0.68 0.57
N TRP A 57 -14.70 -0.28 -0.51
CA TRP A 57 -14.56 1.11 -0.90
C TRP A 57 -15.91 1.75 -1.21
N LYS A 58 -16.03 3.05 -0.89
CA LYS A 58 -17.18 3.82 -1.35
C LYS A 58 -17.22 3.86 -2.88
N PRO A 59 -18.30 3.37 -3.53
CA PRO A 59 -18.39 3.34 -4.98
C PRO A 59 -18.19 4.72 -5.59
N SER A 60 -17.47 4.79 -6.72
CA SER A 60 -17.38 6.04 -7.47
C SER A 60 -18.69 6.35 -8.20
N ILE A 61 -19.02 7.63 -8.35
CA ILE A 61 -20.19 8.08 -9.14
C ILE A 61 -20.16 7.45 -10.54
N ARG A 62 -18.98 7.43 -11.17
CA ARG A 62 -18.77 6.76 -12.47
C ARG A 62 -19.12 5.28 -12.43
N ALA A 63 -18.65 4.54 -11.42
CA ALA A 63 -18.98 3.12 -11.28
C ALA A 63 -20.49 2.89 -11.05
N GLN A 64 -21.17 3.82 -10.38
CA GLN A 64 -22.61 3.77 -10.16
C GLN A 64 -23.43 4.11 -11.41
N GLU A 65 -23.01 5.11 -12.19
CA GLU A 65 -23.74 5.60 -13.37
C GLU A 65 -23.41 4.82 -14.66
N GLU A 66 -22.13 4.51 -14.89
CA GLU A 66 -21.64 3.87 -16.11
C GLU A 66 -21.33 2.38 -15.91
N GLY A 67 -21.31 1.89 -14.66
CA GLY A 67 -20.88 0.54 -14.32
C GLY A 67 -19.36 0.37 -14.18
N GLY A 68 -18.94 -0.88 -13.93
CA GLY A 68 -17.54 -1.27 -13.71
C GLY A 68 -17.04 -1.01 -12.29
N LYS A 69 -15.73 -1.16 -12.06
CA LYS A 69 -15.12 -1.11 -10.72
C LYS A 69 -14.58 0.27 -10.35
N THR A 70 -14.71 0.61 -9.08
CA THR A 70 -14.12 1.79 -8.45
C THR A 70 -12.59 1.71 -8.52
N LEU A 71 -11.94 2.86 -8.73
CA LEU A 71 -10.50 2.99 -9.01
C LEU A 71 -9.96 2.25 -10.25
N THR A 72 -10.81 1.54 -11.00
CA THR A 72 -10.40 0.71 -12.13
C THR A 72 -11.11 1.15 -13.41
N LYS A 73 -10.80 2.34 -13.91
CA LYS A 73 -11.24 2.81 -15.25
C LYS A 73 -10.25 2.44 -16.33
N THR A 74 -8.99 2.88 -16.19
CA THR A 74 -7.91 2.62 -17.14
C THR A 74 -6.91 1.59 -16.62
N THR A 75 -7.09 1.10 -15.38
CA THR A 75 -6.16 0.21 -14.65
C THR A 75 -4.78 0.81 -14.34
N GLN A 76 -4.45 2.01 -14.80
CA GLN A 76 -3.11 2.62 -14.65
C GLN A 76 -2.61 2.66 -13.20
N LEU A 77 -3.46 3.05 -12.24
CA LEU A 77 -3.06 3.09 -10.84
C LEU A 77 -2.75 1.66 -10.34
N LYS A 78 -3.63 0.70 -10.62
CA LYS A 78 -3.45 -0.72 -10.26
C LYS A 78 -2.15 -1.29 -10.86
N THR A 79 -1.87 -1.03 -12.13
CA THR A 79 -0.68 -1.59 -12.83
C THR A 79 0.62 -0.86 -12.52
N SER A 80 0.55 0.32 -11.88
CA SER A 80 1.73 1.09 -11.47
C SER A 80 2.34 0.63 -10.14
N ILE A 81 1.67 -0.26 -9.40
CA ILE A 81 2.11 -0.73 -8.09
C ILE A 81 3.34 -1.62 -8.26
N ARG A 82 4.39 -1.31 -7.51
CA ARG A 82 5.68 -2.01 -7.52
C ARG A 82 6.13 -2.34 -6.12
N SER A 83 6.92 -3.40 -6.03
CA SER A 83 7.70 -3.87 -4.89
C SER A 83 9.17 -3.55 -5.13
N GLU A 84 9.89 -3.19 -4.08
CA GLU A 84 11.34 -3.01 -4.11
C GLU A 84 11.96 -3.65 -2.86
N VAL A 85 13.14 -4.28 -3.03
CA VAL A 85 13.88 -4.94 -1.95
C VAL A 85 15.32 -4.43 -1.91
N SER A 86 15.74 -4.05 -0.71
CA SER A 86 17.07 -3.58 -0.35
C SER A 86 17.64 -4.44 0.78
N ASP A 87 18.92 -4.25 1.09
CA ASP A 87 19.57 -4.93 2.22
C ASP A 87 18.97 -4.50 3.58
N SER A 88 18.30 -3.35 3.61
CA SER A 88 17.64 -2.81 4.81
C SER A 88 16.16 -3.17 4.96
N GLY A 89 15.56 -3.84 3.96
CA GLY A 89 14.15 -4.21 3.98
C GLY A 89 13.46 -4.06 2.63
N LEU A 90 12.13 -4.07 2.66
CA LEU A 90 11.26 -4.02 1.48
C LEU A 90 10.30 -2.82 1.50
N ALA A 91 9.80 -2.46 0.32
CA ALA A 91 8.77 -1.45 0.14
C ALA A 91 7.78 -1.84 -0.96
N VAL A 92 6.51 -1.47 -0.80
CA VAL A 92 5.47 -1.58 -1.83
C VAL A 92 4.83 -0.21 -2.02
N GLY A 93 4.70 0.24 -3.27
CA GLY A 93 4.18 1.57 -3.55
C GLY A 93 3.93 1.86 -5.03
N THR A 94 3.63 3.11 -5.34
CA THR A 94 3.41 3.60 -6.71
C THR A 94 3.84 5.06 -6.81
N ASN A 95 4.30 5.45 -8.00
CA ASN A 95 4.60 6.84 -8.36
C ASN A 95 3.43 7.57 -9.03
N ASP A 96 2.24 6.94 -9.13
CA ASP A 96 1.06 7.61 -9.69
C ASP A 96 0.59 8.71 -8.75
N ILE A 97 0.56 9.95 -9.26
CA ILE A 97 0.17 11.15 -8.50
C ILE A 97 -1.22 11.06 -7.85
N ARG A 98 -2.10 10.20 -8.38
CA ARG A 98 -3.47 10.00 -7.86
C ARG A 98 -3.48 9.12 -6.61
N ALA A 99 -2.41 8.37 -6.35
CA ALA A 99 -2.30 7.42 -5.25
C ALA A 99 -2.60 8.09 -3.91
N ALA A 100 -1.92 9.20 -3.59
CA ALA A 100 -2.11 9.89 -2.32
C ALA A 100 -3.57 10.36 -2.10
N THR A 101 -4.19 10.93 -3.14
CA THR A 101 -5.60 11.36 -3.08
C THR A 101 -6.56 10.21 -2.83
N HIS A 102 -6.30 9.03 -3.39
CA HIS A 102 -7.14 7.87 -3.17
C HIS A 102 -6.82 7.14 -1.87
N GLN A 103 -5.55 7.11 -1.44
CA GLN A 103 -5.14 6.51 -0.19
C GLN A 103 -5.74 7.26 1.01
N PHE A 104 -5.61 8.58 1.04
CA PHE A 104 -5.96 9.39 2.22
C PHE A 104 -7.28 10.15 2.08
N GLY A 105 -7.86 10.20 0.87
CA GLY A 105 -8.92 11.14 0.55
C GLY A 105 -8.36 12.55 0.36
N ASP A 106 -9.23 13.49 -0.04
CA ASP A 106 -8.84 14.89 -0.23
C ASP A 106 -10.06 15.82 -0.23
N GLU A 107 -9.85 17.08 0.16
CA GLU A 107 -10.81 18.16 0.00
C GLU A 107 -10.24 19.24 -0.91
N ARG A 108 -10.86 19.43 -2.08
CA ARG A 108 -10.40 20.41 -3.06
C ARG A 108 -11.46 21.46 -3.35
N THR A 109 -11.02 22.68 -3.64
CA THR A 109 -11.90 23.74 -4.13
C THR A 109 -11.52 24.12 -5.55
N ILE A 110 -12.43 23.88 -6.50
CA ILE A 110 -12.29 24.30 -7.89
C ILE A 110 -12.86 25.72 -8.01
N ARG A 111 -12.07 26.66 -8.54
CA ARG A 111 -12.45 28.07 -8.71
C ARG A 111 -12.26 28.51 -10.15
N ALA A 112 -13.10 29.43 -10.61
CA ALA A 112 -12.90 30.05 -11.91
C ALA A 112 -11.69 30.99 -11.88
N LYS A 113 -10.74 30.82 -12.82
CA LYS A 113 -9.51 31.62 -12.88
C LYS A 113 -9.69 32.93 -13.66
N ASN A 114 -10.26 32.85 -14.86
CA ASN A 114 -10.34 33.99 -15.81
C ASN A 114 -11.76 34.59 -15.93
N LYS A 115 -12.76 33.95 -15.32
CA LYS A 115 -14.17 34.38 -15.38
C LYS A 115 -14.75 34.38 -13.97
N LYS A 116 -15.90 35.06 -13.80
CA LYS A 116 -16.59 35.15 -12.50
C LYS A 116 -17.23 33.82 -12.03
N TYR A 117 -17.53 32.91 -12.96
CA TYR A 117 -18.22 31.65 -12.64
C TYR A 117 -17.71 30.48 -13.48
N LEU A 118 -17.73 29.29 -12.88
CA LEU A 118 -17.69 27.99 -13.54
C LEU A 118 -19.09 27.68 -14.10
N THR A 119 -19.14 27.13 -15.31
CA THR A 119 -20.39 26.73 -15.97
C THR A 119 -20.28 25.29 -16.42
N PHE A 120 -21.14 24.41 -15.89
CA PHE A 120 -21.14 22.97 -16.19
C PHE A 120 -22.55 22.40 -16.04
N LYS A 121 -22.78 21.21 -16.61
CA LYS A 121 -24.07 20.51 -16.50
C LYS A 121 -24.02 19.45 -15.41
N ILE A 122 -25.07 19.37 -14.59
CA ILE A 122 -25.34 18.23 -13.68
C ILE A 122 -26.78 17.79 -13.95
N GLY A 123 -26.99 16.49 -14.22
CA GLY A 123 -28.34 15.95 -14.46
C GLY A 123 -29.09 16.65 -15.60
N GLY A 124 -28.37 17.08 -16.66
CA GLY A 124 -28.94 17.80 -17.79
C GLY A 124 -29.18 19.31 -17.57
N GLN A 125 -29.10 19.81 -16.34
CA GLN A 125 -29.30 21.23 -16.02
C GLN A 125 -27.98 22.00 -15.97
N TRP A 126 -27.97 23.22 -16.53
CA TRP A 126 -26.84 24.13 -16.44
C TRP A 126 -26.73 24.74 -15.05
N LYS A 127 -25.56 24.62 -14.41
CA LYS A 127 -25.23 25.33 -13.17
C LYS A 127 -24.12 26.34 -13.41
N ARG A 128 -24.22 27.47 -12.71
CA ARG A 128 -23.25 28.57 -12.74
C ARG A 128 -22.86 28.97 -11.32
N VAL A 129 -21.62 28.68 -10.92
CA VAL A 129 -21.13 28.87 -9.53
C VAL A 129 -19.72 29.44 -9.51
N ALA A 130 -19.37 30.25 -8.51
CA ALA A 130 -18.04 30.86 -8.42
C ALA A 130 -16.95 29.83 -8.05
N SER A 131 -17.31 28.88 -7.18
CA SER A 131 -16.45 27.81 -6.71
C SER A 131 -17.24 26.54 -6.41
N VAL A 132 -16.58 25.38 -6.51
CA VAL A 132 -17.11 24.08 -6.13
C VAL A 132 -16.18 23.45 -5.11
N LYS A 133 -16.71 23.05 -3.95
CA LYS A 133 -15.99 22.20 -2.99
C LYS A 133 -16.21 20.74 -3.39
N VAL A 134 -15.13 20.00 -3.53
CA VAL A 134 -15.10 18.57 -3.89
C VAL A 134 -14.50 17.83 -2.71
N SER A 135 -15.26 16.87 -2.18
CA SER A 135 -14.78 15.92 -1.18
C SER A 135 -14.56 14.58 -1.85
N ILE A 136 -13.32 14.10 -1.82
CA ILE A 136 -12.91 12.81 -2.37
C ILE A 136 -12.75 11.86 -1.18
N PRO A 137 -13.60 10.82 -1.06
CA PRO A 137 -13.48 9.89 0.05
C PRO A 137 -12.22 9.04 -0.08
N PRO A 138 -11.59 8.67 1.05
CA PRO A 138 -10.47 7.73 1.05
C PRO A 138 -10.92 6.36 0.55
N ARG A 139 -10.02 5.70 -0.16
CA ARG A 139 -10.10 4.32 -0.65
C ARG A 139 -8.71 3.72 -0.47
N PRO A 140 -8.29 3.48 0.79
CA PRO A 140 -6.99 2.92 1.08
C PRO A 140 -6.80 1.60 0.33
N PHE A 141 -5.65 1.46 -0.31
CA PHE A 141 -5.26 0.24 -1.01
C PHE A 141 -3.88 -0.24 -0.57
N LEU A 142 -2.99 0.69 -0.18
CA LEU A 142 -1.74 0.39 0.49
C LEU A 142 -1.99 0.19 1.99
N GLY A 143 -1.34 -0.82 2.56
CA GLY A 143 -1.46 -1.22 3.95
C GLY A 143 -1.18 -2.71 4.08
N ILE A 144 -1.02 -3.16 5.32
CA ILE A 144 -0.84 -4.57 5.66
C ILE A 144 -2.16 -5.03 6.29
N SER A 145 -2.81 -6.01 5.69
CA SER A 145 -4.01 -6.65 6.26
C SER A 145 -3.64 -7.69 7.32
N GLU A 146 -4.62 -8.18 8.08
CA GLU A 146 -4.39 -9.31 9.00
C GLU A 146 -3.91 -10.56 8.25
N GLU A 147 -4.41 -10.79 7.03
CA GLU A 147 -3.96 -11.87 6.14
C GLU A 147 -2.50 -11.66 5.69
N ASP A 148 -2.15 -10.44 5.28
CA ASP A 148 -0.76 -10.12 4.93
C ASP A 148 0.19 -10.34 6.11
N GLU A 149 -0.22 -9.97 7.33
CA GLU A 149 0.59 -10.20 8.53
C GLU A 149 0.81 -11.68 8.80
N GLN A 150 -0.19 -12.52 8.51
CA GLN A 150 -0.06 -13.96 8.66
C GLN A 150 0.87 -14.54 7.58
N ASP A 151 0.69 -14.16 6.32
CA ASP A 151 1.56 -14.60 5.21
C ASP A 151 3.03 -14.20 5.45
N ILE A 152 3.27 -13.02 6.02
CA ILE A 152 4.61 -12.57 6.42
C ILE A 152 5.18 -13.49 7.50
N LYS A 153 4.40 -13.83 8.53
CA LYS A 153 4.84 -14.71 9.62
C LYS A 153 5.15 -16.10 9.10
N ASP A 154 4.26 -16.67 8.30
CA ASP A 154 4.41 -18.01 7.73
C ASP A 154 5.68 -18.09 6.87
N THR A 155 5.90 -17.07 6.02
CA THR A 155 7.13 -16.97 5.21
C THR A 155 8.38 -16.89 6.08
N LEU A 156 8.33 -16.18 7.20
CA LEU A 156 9.46 -16.05 8.13
C LEU A 156 9.72 -17.35 8.90
N GLU A 157 8.67 -18.02 9.38
CA GLU A 157 8.77 -19.28 10.13
C GLU A 157 9.37 -20.40 9.30
N GLU A 158 9.00 -20.53 8.02
CA GLU A 158 9.57 -21.51 7.09
C GLU A 158 11.11 -21.46 7.04
N ILE A 159 11.69 -20.26 7.12
CA ILE A 159 13.15 -20.06 7.09
C ILE A 159 13.81 -20.39 8.42
N PHE A 160 13.10 -20.24 9.54
CA PHE A 160 13.65 -20.59 10.85
C PHE A 160 13.61 -22.09 11.11
N GLU A 161 12.74 -22.82 10.40
CA GLU A 161 12.64 -24.28 10.45
C GLU A 161 13.62 -25.00 9.51
N GLU A 162 14.09 -24.35 8.43
CA GLU A 162 15.22 -24.81 7.58
C GLU A 162 16.61 -24.56 8.20
#